data_AF-A0A844HWY6-F1
#
_entry.id   AF-A0A844HWY6-F1
#
_cell.length_a   1.000
_cell.length_b   1.000
_cell.length_c   1.000
_cell.angle_alpha   90.00
_cell.angle_beta   90.00
_cell.angle_gamma   90.00
#
_symmetry.space_group_name_H-M   'P 1'
#
loop_
_entity.id
_entity.type
_entity.pdbx_description
1 polymer ?
#
loop_
_entity_poly.entity_id
_entity_poly.type
_entity_poly.pdbx_seq_one_letter_code
_entity_poly.pdbx_strand_id
1 'polypeptide(L)' 'MALLMAGCFDGSNSRSERPAVTVDFTTFVKTQFARTSDDAQPANVNGIDLSFNDQNNSQAFDDLLQ' A
#
# COMPACT_ATOMS: atom_id res chain seq x y z
N MET A 1 7.62 -42.86 28.90
CA MET A 1 8.28 -42.37 27.68
C MET A 1 7.31 -41.48 26.91
N ALA A 2 7.84 -40.42 26.30
CA ALA A 2 7.16 -39.42 25.46
C ALA A 2 6.39 -38.32 26.23
N LEU A 3 6.52 -37.03 25.93
CA LEU A 3 7.30 -36.32 24.91
C LEU A 3 7.49 -34.87 25.41
N LEU A 4 8.71 -34.34 25.30
CA LEU A 4 9.05 -32.98 25.72
C LEU A 4 8.32 -31.96 24.84
N MET A 5 7.48 -31.12 25.44
CA MET A 5 6.92 -29.92 24.80
C MET A 5 7.99 -28.80 24.82
N ALA A 6 8.96 -28.90 23.91
CA ALA A 6 9.86 -27.80 23.60
C ALA A 6 9.35 -27.10 22.33
N GLY A 7 8.81 -25.90 22.50
CA GLY A 7 8.30 -25.08 21.40
C GLY A 7 8.27 -23.60 21.78
N CYS A 8 9.44 -23.04 22.13
CA CYS A 8 9.62 -21.59 22.12
C CYS A 8 9.76 -21.13 20.67
N PHE A 9 8.71 -20.53 20.11
CA PHE A 9 8.83 -19.71 18.91
C PHE A 9 9.42 -18.36 19.32
N ASP A 10 10.75 -18.27 19.36
CA ASP A 10 11.46 -16.99 19.28
C ASP A 10 11.59 -16.62 17.81
N GLY A 11 10.59 -15.89 17.32
CA GLY A 11 10.55 -15.35 15.97
C GLY A 11 10.64 -13.84 16.04
N SER A 12 11.81 -13.30 16.40
CA SER A 12 12.11 -11.88 16.30
C SER A 12 12.09 -11.44 14.84
N ASN A 13 10.92 -11.06 14.33
CA ASN A 13 10.78 -10.42 13.02
C ASN A 13 10.83 -8.90 13.24
N SER A 14 12.02 -8.37 13.51
CA SER A 14 12.32 -6.95 13.36
C SER A 14 12.37 -6.62 11.87
N ARG A 15 11.20 -6.68 11.21
CA ARG A 15 10.99 -5.95 9.97
C ARG A 15 11.19 -4.50 10.35
N SER A 16 12.36 -3.96 10.05
CA SER A 16 12.56 -2.52 10.04
C SER A 16 11.43 -1.97 9.20
N GLU A 17 10.49 -1.28 9.84
CA GLU A 17 9.41 -0.58 9.17
C GLU A 17 10.09 0.36 8.18
N ARG A 18 10.13 -0.06 6.92
CA ARG A 18 10.49 0.83 5.82
C ARG A 18 9.53 2.01 5.98
N PRO A 19 10.03 3.27 6.03
CA PRO A 19 9.16 4.42 6.19
C PRO A 19 8.05 4.31 5.15
N ALA A 20 6.81 4.18 5.62
CA ALA A 20 5.68 4.13 4.72
C ALA A 20 5.66 5.48 4.02
N VAL A 21 5.88 5.49 2.72
CA VAL A 21 5.74 6.71 1.94
C VAL A 21 4.23 6.95 1.90
N THR A 22 3.77 7.91 2.69
CA THR A 22 2.37 8.32 2.68
C THR A 22 2.11 9.06 1.36
N VAL A 23 1.27 8.48 0.51
CA VAL A 23 0.89 9.02 -0.80
C VAL A 23 -0.57 9.46 -0.73
N ASP A 24 -0.87 10.64 -1.25
CA ASP A 24 -2.25 11.09 -1.42
C ASP A 24 -3.01 10.17 -2.40
N PHE A 25 -4.21 9.73 -2.00
CA PHE A 25 -4.99 8.78 -2.79
C PHE A 25 -5.32 9.30 -4.20
N THR A 26 -5.76 10.55 -4.32
CA THR A 26 -6.13 11.17 -5.60
C THR A 26 -4.92 11.22 -6.53
N THR A 27 -3.76 11.61 -6.00
CA THR A 27 -2.47 11.61 -6.70
C THR A 27 -2.05 10.22 -7.16
N PHE A 28 -2.22 9.21 -6.29
CA PHE A 28 -1.92 7.82 -6.62
C PHE A 28 -2.76 7.32 -7.79
N VAL A 29 -4.07 7.56 -7.77
CA VAL A 29 -4.99 7.13 -8.84
C VAL A 29 -4.66 7.81 -10.17
N LYS A 30 -4.44 9.13 -10.18
CA LYS A 30 -4.02 9.87 -11.39
C LYS A 30 -2.73 9.30 -11.99
N THR A 31 -1.77 8.94 -11.13
CA THR A 31 -0.54 8.30 -11.56
C THR A 31 -0.79 6.96 -12.25
N GLN A 32 -1.75 6.16 -11.77
CA GLN A 32 -2.10 4.90 -12.43
C GLN A 32 -2.83 5.12 -13.76
N PHE A 33 -3.74 6.09 -13.85
CA PHE A 33 -4.43 6.41 -15.11
C PHE A 33 -3.51 6.96 -16.20
N ALA A 34 -2.43 7.64 -15.84
CA ALA A 34 -1.43 8.07 -16.81
C ALA A 34 -0.63 6.90 -17.45
N ARG A 35 -0.73 5.68 -16.90
CA ARG A 35 -0.02 4.49 -17.39
C ARG A 35 -0.85 3.79 -18.47
N THR A 36 -0.97 4.42 -19.62
CA THR A 36 -1.83 3.99 -20.74
C THR A 36 -1.14 3.09 -21.76
N SER A 37 0.14 2.75 -21.56
CA SER A 37 0.90 1.92 -22.50
C SER A 37 0.46 0.46 -22.45
N ASP A 38 0.38 -0.19 -23.62
CA ASP A 38 0.02 -1.61 -23.74
C ASP A 38 1.03 -2.56 -23.06
N ASP A 39 2.27 -2.10 -22.85
CA ASP A 39 3.35 -2.82 -22.18
C ASP A 39 3.57 -2.42 -20.71
N ALA A 40 2.67 -1.60 -20.15
CA ALA A 40 2.77 -1.12 -18.78
C ALA A 40 2.82 -2.30 -17.79
N GLN A 41 3.93 -2.40 -17.06
CA GLN A 41 4.10 -3.41 -16.02
C GLN A 41 3.16 -3.15 -14.84
N PRO A 42 2.74 -4.15 -14.05
CA PRO A 42 1.96 -3.92 -12.84
C PRO A 42 2.68 -2.99 -11.85
N ALA A 43 1.94 -2.09 -11.19
CA ALA A 43 2.49 -1.35 -10.05
C ALA A 43 2.48 -2.24 -8.79
N ASN A 44 3.60 -2.27 -8.07
CA ASN A 44 3.62 -2.84 -6.72
C ASN A 44 3.02 -1.83 -5.74
N VAL A 45 1.96 -2.23 -5.05
CA VAL A 45 1.26 -1.39 -4.06
C VAL A 45 1.59 -1.77 -2.61
N ASN A 46 2.39 -2.81 -2.39
CA ASN A 46 2.74 -3.25 -1.05
C ASN A 46 3.63 -2.23 -0.35
N GLY A 47 3.24 -1.83 0.86
CA GLY A 47 3.96 -0.83 1.67
C GLY A 47 3.73 0.62 1.24
N ILE A 48 2.79 0.86 0.34
CA ILE A 48 2.25 2.21 0.10
C ILE A 48 1.22 2.48 1.19
N ASP A 49 1.44 3.54 1.95
CA ASP A 49 0.43 4.06 2.88
C ASP A 49 -0.34 5.16 2.15
N LEU A 50 -1.66 5.04 2.09
CA LEU A 50 -2.51 5.97 1.35
C LEU A 50 -3.18 6.92 2.33
N SER A 51 -2.97 8.22 2.12
CA SER A 51 -3.68 9.26 2.84
C SER A 51 -4.97 9.62 2.11
N PHE A 52 -6.08 9.59 2.85
CA PHE A 52 -7.42 9.88 2.34
C PHE A 52 -7.87 11.24 2.87
N ASN A 53 -7.39 12.30 2.24
CA ASN A 53 -7.69 13.68 2.67
C ASN A 53 -9.05 14.18 2.16
N ASP A 54 -9.64 13.47 1.19
CA ASP A 54 -10.78 13.93 0.40
C ASP A 54 -12.12 13.26 0.76
N GLN A 55 -12.21 12.56 1.90
CA GLN A 55 -13.40 11.75 2.24
C GLN A 55 -14.72 12.55 2.30
N ASN A 56 -14.65 13.84 2.60
CA ASN A 56 -15.82 14.74 2.65
C ASN A 56 -15.94 15.62 1.40
N ASN A 57 -15.04 15.46 0.42
CA ASN A 57 -15.05 16.19 -0.82
C ASN A 57 -15.67 15.32 -1.92
N SER A 58 -16.98 15.46 -2.13
CA SER A 58 -17.68 14.72 -3.18
C SER A 58 -17.16 15.02 -4.60
N GLN A 59 -16.50 16.16 -4.79
CA GLN A 59 -15.91 16.55 -6.08
C GLN A 59 -14.53 15.89 -6.33
N ALA A 60 -13.93 15.26 -5.32
CA ALA A 60 -12.62 14.62 -5.49
C ALA A 60 -12.63 13.50 -6.55
N PHE A 61 -13.78 12.88 -6.80
CA PHE A 61 -13.96 11.92 -7.89
C PHE A 61 -14.02 12.58 -9.27
N ASP A 62 -14.58 13.79 -9.37
CA ASP A 62 -14.62 14.55 -10.63
C ASP A 62 -13.20 14.92 -11.07
N ASP A 63 -12.34 15.25 -10.11
CA ASP A 63 -10.94 15.59 -10.35
C ASP A 63 -10.11 14.41 -10.85
N LEU A 64 -10.54 13.15 -10.67
CA LEU A 64 -9.78 11.95 -11.09
C LEU A 64 -9.70 11.78 -12.61
N LEU A 65 -10.66 12.35 -13.35
CA LEU A 65 -10.85 12.11 -14.79
C LEU A 65 -10.66 13.38 -15.65
N GLN A 66 -10.28 14.50 -15.03
CA GLN A 66 -9.86 15.72 -15.73
C GLN A 66 -8.39 15.65 -16.13
#